data_AF-A0A7K4NT87-F1
#
_entry.id   AF-A0A7K4NT87-F1
#
_cell.length_a   1.000
_cell.length_b   1.000
_cell.length_c   1.000
_cell.angle_alpha   90.00
_cell.angle_beta   90.00
_cell.angle_gamma   90.00
#
_symmetry.space_group_name_H-M   'P 1'
#
loop_
_entity.id
_entity.type
_entity.pdbx_description
1 polymer ?
#
loop_
_entity_poly.entity_id
_entity_poly.type
_entity_poly.pdbx_seq_one_letter_code
_entity_poly.pdbx_strand_id
1 'polypeptide(L)'
;MGKKIRDERREKREDYAASRTKAKRKTNLIAAGILALIALIIGYASYEFITMDANIPGAPLGAGKLGDEHEHASLLVRIFGDRFDFAVPSYQIKSSWIHFEESDGTTIHRHASGVPLGYLFDTINIGINHECYMFPDGRNFCTNEDYSLKYYINHQSVKDINNYVFEDGDRILITYGSETPEQIEEQLIELDSQIIKG
;
A
#
# COMPACT_ATOMS: atom_id res chain seq x y z
N MET A 1 -52.46 61.86 36.70
CA MET A 1 -51.20 61.96 35.94
C MET A 1 -50.27 60.74 36.05
N GLY A 2 -50.30 59.94 37.14
CA GLY A 2 -49.36 58.83 37.36
C GLY A 2 -49.60 57.51 36.60
N LYS A 3 -50.81 57.26 36.06
CA LYS A 3 -51.13 56.03 35.31
C LYS A 3 -50.40 55.98 33.96
N LYS A 4 -50.48 57.09 33.19
CA LYS A 4 -49.82 57.25 31.89
C LYS A 4 -48.29 57.06 31.96
N ILE A 5 -47.64 57.57 33.01
CA ILE A 5 -46.20 57.42 33.25
C ILE A 5 -45.80 55.97 33.59
N ARG A 6 -46.68 55.21 34.27
CA ARG A 6 -46.44 53.78 34.55
C ARG A 6 -46.57 52.93 33.29
N ASP A 7 -47.56 53.24 32.45
CA ASP A 7 -47.82 52.50 31.21
C ASP A 7 -46.68 52.71 30.20
N GLU A 8 -46.20 53.96 30.02
CA GLU A 8 -45.04 54.26 29.16
C GLU A 8 -43.74 53.58 29.63
N ARG A 9 -43.50 53.47 30.95
CA ARG A 9 -42.34 52.73 31.48
C ARG A 9 -42.46 51.23 31.26
N ARG A 10 -43.67 50.69 31.24
CA ARG A 10 -43.93 49.27 30.98
C ARG A 10 -43.72 48.95 29.51
N GLU A 11 -44.25 49.76 28.60
CA GLU A 11 -44.01 49.63 27.15
C GLU A 11 -42.52 49.69 26.82
N LYS A 12 -41.77 50.64 27.39
CA LYS A 12 -40.30 50.71 27.18
C LYS A 12 -39.55 49.48 27.69
N ARG A 13 -40.01 48.85 28.78
CA ARG A 13 -39.41 47.61 29.31
C ARG A 13 -39.75 46.41 28.43
N GLU A 14 -40.98 46.33 27.93
CA GLU A 14 -41.43 45.28 27.03
C GLU A 14 -40.71 45.39 25.67
N ASP A 15 -40.51 46.59 25.13
CA ASP A 15 -39.74 46.84 23.91
C ASP A 15 -38.23 46.54 24.09
N TYR A 16 -37.66 46.92 25.25
CA TYR A 16 -36.28 46.56 25.59
C TYR A 16 -36.09 45.04 25.77
N ALA A 17 -37.04 44.35 26.40
CA ALA A 17 -37.01 42.89 26.52
C ALA A 17 -37.19 42.20 25.15
N ALA A 18 -38.10 42.70 24.32
CA ALA A 18 -38.34 42.17 22.98
C ALA A 18 -37.12 42.36 22.05
N SER A 19 -36.47 43.53 22.10
CA SER A 19 -35.24 43.82 21.34
C SER A 19 -34.06 42.95 21.77
N ARG A 20 -33.83 42.76 23.08
CA ARG A 20 -32.82 41.80 23.58
C ARG A 20 -33.12 40.36 23.17
N THR A 21 -34.39 39.96 23.18
CA THR A 21 -34.81 38.60 22.78
C THR A 21 -34.59 38.38 21.28
N LYS A 22 -34.93 39.36 20.43
CA LYS A 22 -34.64 39.33 18.99
C LYS A 22 -33.14 39.29 18.70
N ALA A 23 -32.33 40.08 19.41
CA ALA A 23 -30.88 40.05 19.29
C ALA A 23 -30.29 38.69 19.68
N LYS A 24 -30.71 38.12 20.82
CA LYS A 24 -30.27 36.80 21.27
C LYS A 24 -30.69 35.69 20.30
N ARG A 25 -31.91 35.75 19.74
CA ARG A 25 -32.36 34.81 18.72
C ARG A 25 -31.53 34.91 17.44
N LYS A 26 -31.19 36.12 16.99
CA LYS A 26 -30.31 36.35 15.83
C LYS A 26 -28.91 35.76 16.08
N THR A 27 -28.31 36.03 17.23
CA THR A 27 -27.00 35.47 17.60
C THR A 27 -27.03 33.94 17.69
N ASN A 28 -28.07 33.36 18.30
CA ASN A 28 -28.22 31.91 18.38
C ASN A 28 -28.40 31.26 16.99
N LEU A 29 -29.12 31.91 16.07
CA LEU A 29 -29.27 31.43 14.70
C LEU A 29 -27.94 31.49 13.93
N ILE A 30 -27.17 32.56 14.11
CA ILE A 30 -25.82 32.66 13.52
C ILE A 30 -24.91 31.57 14.09
N ALA A 31 -24.91 31.37 15.41
CA ALA A 31 -24.13 30.33 16.07
C ALA A 31 -24.52 28.92 15.60
N ALA A 32 -25.82 28.64 15.46
CA ALA A 32 -26.30 27.39 14.90
C ALA A 32 -25.86 27.18 13.44
N GLY A 33 -25.89 28.25 12.63
CA GLY A 33 -25.38 28.21 11.26
C GLY A 33 -23.88 27.92 11.19
N ILE A 34 -23.08 28.54 12.05
CA ILE A 34 -21.64 28.29 12.15
C ILE A 34 -21.37 26.85 12.59
N LEU A 35 -22.08 26.35 13.61
CA LEU A 35 -21.91 24.97 14.08
C LEU A 35 -22.30 23.94 13.01
N ALA A 36 -23.36 24.19 12.25
CA ALA A 36 -23.75 23.35 11.13
C ALA A 36 -22.67 23.33 10.03
N LEU A 37 -22.08 24.49 9.71
CA LEU A 37 -20.97 24.58 8.76
C LEU A 37 -19.75 23.81 9.25
N ILE A 38 -19.37 23.96 10.52
CA ILE A 38 -18.24 23.23 11.12
C ILE A 38 -18.48 21.73 11.06
N ALA A 39 -19.68 21.26 11.42
CA ALA A 39 -20.03 19.85 11.34
C ALA A 39 -19.95 19.31 9.90
N LEU A 40 -20.38 20.11 8.91
CA LEU A 40 -20.29 19.75 7.50
C LEU A 40 -18.84 19.67 7.01
N ILE A 41 -17.99 20.62 7.40
CA ILE A 41 -16.56 20.59 7.09
C ILE A 41 -15.89 19.37 7.73
N ILE A 42 -16.16 19.08 9.00
CA ILE A 42 -15.62 17.90 9.69
C ILE A 42 -16.11 16.62 9.02
N GLY A 43 -17.40 16.53 8.68
CA GLY A 43 -17.95 15.38 7.98
C GLY A 43 -17.30 15.17 6.60
N TYR A 44 -17.15 16.23 5.82
CA TYR A 44 -16.48 16.17 4.52
C TYR A 44 -15.00 15.80 4.65
N ALA A 45 -14.26 16.43 5.56
CA ALA A 45 -12.85 16.09 5.81
C ALA A 45 -12.67 14.66 6.31
N SER A 46 -13.57 14.16 7.16
CA SER A 46 -13.54 12.76 7.63
C SER A 46 -13.83 11.79 6.49
N TYR A 47 -14.80 12.12 5.61
CA TYR A 47 -15.11 11.33 4.43
C TYR A 47 -13.90 11.25 3.50
N GLU A 48 -13.34 12.40 3.11
CA GLU A 48 -12.12 12.49 2.30
C GLU A 48 -10.98 11.68 2.93
N PHE A 49 -10.73 11.81 4.24
CA PHE A 49 -9.68 11.05 4.92
C PHE A 49 -9.88 9.52 4.89
N ILE A 50 -11.14 9.06 4.94
CA ILE A 50 -11.46 7.63 4.84
C ILE A 50 -11.34 7.13 3.39
N THR A 51 -11.67 7.98 2.41
CA THR A 51 -11.64 7.64 0.98
C THR A 51 -10.36 8.07 0.27
N MET A 52 -9.39 8.65 0.98
CA MET A 52 -8.10 9.02 0.43
C MET A 52 -7.36 7.75 0.03
N ASP A 53 -7.34 7.48 -1.27
CA ASP A 53 -6.41 6.53 -1.87
C ASP A 53 -4.98 6.97 -1.55
N ALA A 54 -4.11 6.01 -1.27
CA ALA A 54 -2.71 6.22 -0.94
C ALA A 54 -1.87 6.63 -2.17
N ASN A 55 -2.35 7.60 -2.95
CA ASN A 55 -1.60 8.26 -4.03
C ASN A 55 -0.50 9.18 -3.44
N ILE A 56 0.34 8.60 -2.60
CA ILE A 56 1.62 9.17 -2.18
C ILE A 56 2.57 9.02 -3.38
N PRO A 57 3.34 10.05 -3.76
CA PRO A 57 4.35 9.92 -4.80
C PRO A 57 5.27 8.71 -4.52
N GLY A 58 5.30 7.76 -5.45
CA GLY A 58 6.07 6.51 -5.31
C GLY A 58 5.27 5.30 -4.80
N ALA A 59 3.99 5.46 -4.43
CA ALA A 59 3.13 4.33 -4.09
C ALA A 59 2.83 3.43 -5.32
N PRO A 60 2.85 2.10 -5.16
CA PRO A 60 2.38 1.18 -6.19
C PRO A 60 0.90 1.43 -6.50
N LEU A 61 0.51 1.27 -7.76
CA LEU A 61 -0.88 1.43 -8.16
C LEU A 61 -1.76 0.38 -7.46
N GLY A 62 -2.79 0.83 -6.74
CA GLY A 62 -3.70 -0.06 -6.01
C GLY A 62 -3.17 -0.56 -4.67
N ALA A 63 -2.00 -0.10 -4.22
CA ALA A 63 -1.51 -0.38 -2.87
C ALA A 63 -2.40 0.29 -1.81
N GLY A 64 -2.53 -0.38 -0.67
CA GLY A 64 -3.15 0.19 0.53
C GLY A 64 -2.29 1.25 1.20
N LYS A 65 -2.55 1.47 2.48
CA LYS A 65 -1.80 2.48 3.26
C LYS A 65 -0.47 1.87 3.68
N LEU A 66 0.62 2.62 3.52
CA LEU A 66 1.93 2.16 4.00
C LEU A 66 1.86 1.84 5.51
N GLY A 67 2.27 0.61 5.86
CA GLY A 67 2.23 0.03 7.20
C GLY A 67 0.89 -0.60 7.60
N ASP A 68 -0.09 -0.71 6.70
CA ASP A 68 -1.36 -1.39 7.00
C ASP A 68 -1.24 -2.92 7.09
N GLU A 69 -0.23 -3.49 6.41
CA GLU A 69 0.18 -4.89 6.47
C GLU A 69 1.70 -4.99 6.61
N HIS A 70 2.19 -6.13 7.11
CA HIS A 70 3.61 -6.44 7.16
C HIS A 70 3.81 -7.95 6.98
N GLU A 71 4.02 -8.36 5.73
CA GLU A 71 4.09 -9.77 5.32
C GLU A 71 5.50 -10.12 4.82
N HIS A 72 5.90 -11.38 5.03
CA HIS A 72 7.19 -11.90 4.59
C HIS A 72 7.02 -13.08 3.64
N ALA A 73 7.81 -13.12 2.57
CA ALA A 73 7.85 -14.27 1.66
C ALA A 73 9.27 -14.70 1.34
N SER A 74 9.46 -15.99 1.08
CA SER A 74 10.73 -16.52 0.61
C SER A 74 10.83 -16.46 -0.91
N LEU A 75 11.93 -15.92 -1.43
CA LEU A 75 12.24 -15.91 -2.85
C LEU A 75 13.52 -16.70 -3.11
N LEU A 76 13.47 -17.56 -4.12
CA LEU A 76 14.65 -18.18 -4.73
C LEU A 76 14.64 -17.89 -6.23
N VAL A 77 15.75 -17.35 -6.74
CA VAL A 77 15.95 -17.14 -8.17
C VAL A 77 17.18 -17.94 -8.62
N ARG A 78 16.99 -18.83 -9.59
CA ARG A 78 18.02 -19.67 -10.21
C ARG A 78 18.17 -19.31 -11.68
N ILE A 79 19.38 -19.02 -12.14
CA ILE A 79 19.69 -18.75 -13.56
C ILE A 79 20.80 -19.69 -13.97
N PHE A 80 20.52 -20.61 -14.90
CA PHE A 80 21.41 -21.72 -15.27
C PHE A 80 21.89 -22.54 -14.06
N GLY A 81 21.01 -22.73 -13.08
CA GLY A 81 21.33 -23.40 -11.82
C GLY A 81 22.09 -22.54 -10.81
N ASP A 82 22.65 -21.39 -11.18
CA ASP A 82 23.29 -20.48 -10.24
C ASP A 82 22.25 -19.68 -9.46
N ARG A 83 22.44 -19.59 -8.14
CA ARG A 83 21.57 -18.78 -7.28
C ARG A 83 21.87 -17.31 -7.45
N PHE A 84 20.84 -16.52 -7.71
CA PHE A 84 20.94 -15.07 -7.74
C PHE A 84 21.03 -14.50 -6.32
N ASP A 85 21.92 -13.54 -6.10
CA ASP A 85 22.19 -12.96 -4.79
C ASP A 85 21.55 -11.58 -4.61
N PHE A 86 20.45 -11.51 -3.87
CA PHE A 86 19.81 -10.25 -3.48
C PHE A 86 20.40 -9.63 -2.20
N ALA A 87 21.34 -10.29 -1.49
CA ALA A 87 21.91 -9.78 -0.24
C ALA A 87 22.82 -8.56 -0.44
N VAL A 88 23.26 -8.32 -1.67
CA VAL A 88 24.16 -7.20 -2.00
C VAL A 88 23.47 -5.83 -1.87
N PRO A 89 24.20 -4.76 -1.50
CA PRO A 89 23.61 -3.43 -1.25
C PRO A 89 22.82 -2.81 -2.43
N SER A 90 23.05 -3.28 -3.66
CA SER A 90 22.31 -2.83 -4.84
C SER A 90 20.84 -3.25 -4.85
N TYR A 91 20.43 -4.22 -4.01
CA TYR A 91 19.04 -4.73 -3.97
C TYR A 91 18.32 -4.49 -2.64
N GLN A 92 19.03 -3.93 -1.66
CA GLN A 92 18.53 -3.73 -0.32
C GLN A 92 17.81 -2.37 -0.20
N ILE A 93 16.64 -2.36 0.47
CA ILE A 93 15.83 -1.18 0.85
C ILE A 93 15.63 -0.21 -0.34
N LYS A 94 15.11 -0.71 -1.47
CA LYS A 94 14.87 0.10 -2.69
C LYS A 94 13.50 0.74 -2.75
N SER A 95 12.55 0.25 -1.97
CA SER A 95 11.24 0.86 -1.79
C SER A 95 10.82 0.73 -0.34
N SER A 96 10.02 1.66 0.17
CA SER A 96 9.41 1.52 1.49
C SER A 96 8.24 0.53 1.50
N TRP A 97 7.73 0.16 0.31
CA TRP A 97 6.52 -0.66 0.17
C TRP A 97 6.82 -2.16 0.11
N ILE A 98 7.91 -2.53 -0.55
CA ILE A 98 8.36 -3.91 -0.70
C ILE A 98 9.87 -3.93 -0.97
N HIS A 99 10.64 -4.73 -0.22
CA HIS A 99 12.10 -4.75 -0.36
C HIS A 99 12.77 -5.98 0.25
N PHE A 100 14.07 -6.09 0.02
CA PHE A 100 15.00 -6.92 0.80
C PHE A 100 15.73 -6.05 1.85
N GLU A 101 16.11 -6.63 2.99
CA GLU A 101 16.81 -5.92 4.06
C GLU A 101 17.81 -6.81 4.83
N GLU A 102 18.60 -6.19 5.71
CA GLU A 102 19.58 -6.84 6.59
C GLU A 102 20.63 -7.73 5.90
N SER A 103 20.91 -7.49 4.62
CA SER A 103 21.72 -8.40 3.79
C SER A 103 21.13 -9.81 3.73
N ASP A 104 19.82 -9.96 3.94
CA ASP A 104 19.06 -11.13 3.59
C ASP A 104 18.60 -10.98 2.12
N GLY A 105 19.06 -11.90 1.27
CA GLY A 105 18.68 -11.98 -0.13
C GLY A 105 17.61 -13.02 -0.43
N THR A 106 16.98 -13.57 0.61
CA THR A 106 15.99 -14.67 0.50
C THR A 106 14.62 -14.31 1.00
N THR A 107 14.52 -13.30 1.86
CA THR A 107 13.24 -12.84 2.41
C THR A 107 12.85 -11.51 1.78
N ILE A 108 11.65 -11.46 1.21
CA ILE A 108 11.01 -10.21 0.77
C ILE A 108 10.11 -9.73 1.89
N HIS A 109 10.19 -8.44 2.22
CA HIS A 109 9.32 -7.75 3.17
C HIS A 109 8.33 -6.89 2.38
N ARG A 110 7.02 -7.02 2.65
CA ARG A 110 5.96 -6.18 2.08
C ARG A 110 5.26 -5.43 3.20
N HIS A 111 5.29 -4.10 3.15
CA HIS A 111 4.77 -3.21 4.19
C HIS A 111 3.42 -2.57 3.85
N ALA A 112 2.71 -3.05 2.84
CA ALA A 112 1.33 -2.62 2.60
C ALA A 112 0.56 -3.64 1.78
N SER A 113 -0.77 -3.67 1.95
CA SER A 113 -1.71 -4.42 1.13
C SER A 113 -1.62 -4.06 -0.36
N GLY A 114 -1.88 -5.04 -1.24
CA GLY A 114 -2.01 -4.81 -2.68
C GLY A 114 -0.71 -4.46 -3.43
N VAL A 115 0.47 -4.64 -2.81
CA VAL A 115 1.77 -4.39 -3.46
C VAL A 115 2.25 -5.65 -4.19
N PRO A 116 2.34 -5.64 -5.54
CA PRO A 116 2.64 -6.84 -6.29
C PRO A 116 4.14 -7.09 -6.47
N LEU A 117 4.54 -8.34 -6.72
CA LEU A 117 5.93 -8.73 -6.95
C LEU A 117 6.57 -8.01 -8.14
N GLY A 118 5.82 -7.68 -9.20
CA GLY A 118 6.34 -6.91 -10.32
C GLY A 118 6.93 -5.56 -9.87
N TYR A 119 6.27 -4.89 -8.91
CA TYR A 119 6.77 -3.64 -8.35
C TYR A 119 8.07 -3.83 -7.56
N LEU A 120 8.29 -4.95 -6.87
CA LEU A 120 9.59 -5.27 -6.27
C LEU A 120 10.69 -5.27 -7.33
N PHE A 121 10.50 -6.03 -8.42
CA PHE A 121 11.50 -6.15 -9.49
C PHE A 121 11.76 -4.80 -10.18
N ASP A 122 10.72 -4.00 -10.42
CA ASP A 122 10.86 -2.64 -10.94
C ASP A 122 11.77 -1.77 -10.05
N THR A 123 11.62 -1.84 -8.72
CA THR A 123 12.41 -1.01 -7.79
C THR A 123 13.90 -1.34 -7.80
N ILE A 124 14.25 -2.58 -8.17
CA ILE A 124 15.63 -3.04 -8.32
C ILE A 124 16.11 -3.02 -9.78
N ASN A 125 15.34 -2.39 -10.68
CA ASN A 125 15.62 -2.29 -12.12
C ASN A 125 15.81 -3.64 -12.83
N ILE A 126 15.08 -4.66 -12.38
CA ILE A 126 15.01 -5.96 -13.05
C ILE A 126 13.66 -6.02 -13.75
N GLY A 127 13.67 -6.16 -15.06
CA GLY A 127 12.45 -6.39 -15.82
C GLY A 127 12.07 -7.87 -15.78
N ILE A 128 10.80 -8.18 -15.57
CA ILE A 128 10.32 -9.56 -15.58
C ILE A 128 8.97 -9.68 -16.27
N ASN A 129 8.79 -10.73 -17.06
CA ASN A 129 7.51 -11.08 -17.67
C ASN A 129 7.45 -12.59 -17.93
N HIS A 130 6.32 -13.08 -18.44
CA HIS A 130 6.11 -14.51 -18.72
C HIS A 130 7.15 -15.21 -19.62
N GLU A 131 8.00 -14.47 -20.33
CA GLU A 131 9.04 -15.02 -21.21
C GLU A 131 10.47 -14.65 -20.78
N CYS A 132 10.70 -13.50 -20.14
CA CYS A 132 12.02 -12.92 -19.98
C CYS A 132 12.30 -12.40 -18.56
N TYR A 133 13.52 -12.66 -18.08
CA TYR A 133 14.14 -12.02 -16.92
C TYR A 133 15.27 -11.09 -17.43
N MET A 134 15.17 -9.79 -17.17
CA MET A 134 15.94 -8.75 -17.86
C MET A 134 16.71 -7.87 -16.89
N PHE A 135 18.03 -7.82 -17.06
CA PHE A 135 18.93 -7.00 -16.24
C PHE A 135 19.13 -5.60 -16.84
N PRO A 136 19.45 -4.60 -16.00
CA PRO A 136 19.67 -3.24 -16.46
C PRO A 136 20.95 -3.08 -17.30
N ASP A 137 21.86 -4.06 -17.24
CA ASP A 137 23.08 -4.13 -18.05
C ASP A 137 22.85 -4.73 -19.46
N GLY A 138 21.61 -5.08 -19.79
CA GLY A 138 21.21 -5.63 -21.09
C GLY A 138 21.25 -7.15 -21.18
N ARG A 139 21.68 -7.87 -20.12
CA ARG A 139 21.55 -9.33 -20.09
C ARG A 139 20.09 -9.73 -19.92
N ASN A 140 19.58 -10.50 -20.88
CA ASN A 140 18.20 -10.98 -20.89
C ASN A 140 18.17 -12.50 -20.98
N PHE A 141 17.42 -13.12 -20.08
CA PHE A 141 17.21 -14.56 -20.01
C PHE A 141 15.78 -14.84 -20.44
N CYS A 142 15.60 -15.06 -21.75
CA CYS A 142 14.30 -15.27 -22.37
C CYS A 142 14.10 -16.74 -22.76
N THR A 143 12.89 -17.25 -22.58
CA THR A 143 12.46 -18.58 -23.02
C THR A 143 12.69 -18.75 -24.52
N ASN A 144 13.28 -19.88 -24.91
CA ASN A 144 13.57 -20.26 -26.28
C ASN A 144 13.50 -21.79 -26.44
N GLU A 145 14.12 -22.35 -27.49
CA GLU A 145 14.09 -23.79 -27.77
C GLU A 145 14.87 -24.63 -26.75
N ASP A 146 15.94 -24.08 -26.17
CA ASP A 146 16.85 -24.80 -25.28
C ASP A 146 16.58 -24.51 -23.79
N TYR A 147 16.06 -23.33 -23.48
CA TYR A 147 15.91 -22.83 -22.11
C TYR A 147 14.55 -22.19 -21.87
N SER A 148 14.08 -22.26 -20.64
CA SER A 148 12.76 -21.75 -20.24
C SER A 148 12.80 -21.01 -18.92
N LEU A 149 12.10 -19.89 -18.85
CA LEU A 149 11.76 -19.18 -17.62
C LEU A 149 10.50 -19.80 -17.03
N LYS A 150 10.57 -20.24 -15.77
CA LYS A 150 9.47 -20.90 -15.05
C LYS A 150 9.25 -20.22 -13.71
N TYR A 151 8.00 -20.19 -13.27
CA TYR A 151 7.59 -19.65 -11.99
C TYR A 151 6.83 -20.69 -11.18
N TYR A 152 7.08 -20.70 -9.87
CA TYR A 152 6.30 -21.49 -8.93
C TYR A 152 5.98 -20.65 -7.69
N ILE A 153 4.74 -20.76 -7.22
CA ILE A 153 4.27 -20.18 -5.97
C ILE A 153 3.73 -21.34 -5.13
N ASN A 154 4.32 -21.58 -3.96
CA ASN A 154 3.95 -22.68 -3.07
C ASN A 154 3.88 -24.02 -3.84
N HIS A 155 4.94 -24.31 -4.62
CA HIS A 155 5.08 -25.50 -5.49
C HIS A 155 4.14 -25.54 -6.70
N GLN A 156 3.23 -24.59 -6.87
CA GLN A 156 2.32 -24.53 -8.02
C GLN A 156 2.92 -23.73 -9.16
N SER A 157 3.02 -24.34 -10.34
CA SER A 157 3.50 -23.63 -11.53
C SER A 157 2.52 -22.56 -11.97
N VAL A 158 3.03 -21.34 -12.19
CA VAL A 158 2.26 -20.20 -12.70
C VAL A 158 2.92 -19.62 -13.95
N LYS A 159 2.13 -18.92 -14.76
CA LYS A 159 2.63 -18.33 -16.02
C LYS A 159 3.39 -17.02 -15.81
N ASP A 160 3.02 -16.27 -14.77
CA ASP A 160 3.52 -14.94 -14.48
C ASP A 160 3.35 -14.66 -12.99
N ILE A 161 4.18 -13.77 -12.46
CA ILE A 161 4.15 -13.33 -11.06
C ILE A 161 3.97 -11.81 -10.92
N ASN A 162 3.99 -11.05 -12.03
CA ASN A 162 4.03 -9.59 -11.98
C ASN A 162 2.90 -8.96 -11.15
N ASN A 163 1.69 -9.52 -11.22
CA ASN A 163 0.52 -9.03 -10.48
C ASN A 163 0.25 -9.83 -9.19
N TYR A 164 1.13 -10.75 -8.82
CA TYR A 164 0.96 -11.54 -7.60
C TYR A 164 1.29 -10.71 -6.37
N VAL A 165 0.37 -10.68 -5.41
CA VAL A 165 0.56 -10.11 -4.08
C VAL A 165 0.69 -11.30 -3.13
N PHE A 166 1.82 -11.44 -2.48
CA PHE A 166 2.08 -12.57 -1.60
C PHE A 166 1.50 -12.37 -0.20
N GLU A 167 1.21 -13.49 0.45
CA GLU A 167 0.81 -13.58 1.87
C GLU A 167 2.00 -14.04 2.74
N ASP A 168 1.90 -13.90 4.07
CA ASP A 168 2.96 -14.36 4.97
C ASP A 168 3.32 -15.83 4.72
N GLY A 169 4.62 -16.10 4.66
CA GLY A 169 5.15 -17.45 4.53
C GLY A 169 5.17 -18.01 3.11
N ASP A 170 4.68 -17.27 2.11
CA ASP A 170 4.70 -17.72 0.72
C ASP A 170 6.10 -18.06 0.21
N ARG A 171 6.18 -19.05 -0.66
CA ARG A 171 7.42 -19.60 -1.22
C ARG A 171 7.41 -19.41 -2.73
N ILE A 172 8.32 -18.57 -3.24
CA ILE A 172 8.38 -18.20 -4.66
C ILE A 172 9.68 -18.69 -5.27
N LEU A 173 9.58 -19.52 -6.32
CA LEU A 173 10.69 -19.93 -7.16
C LEU A 173 10.59 -19.26 -8.53
N ILE A 174 11.69 -18.65 -8.97
CA ILE A 174 11.90 -18.24 -10.35
C ILE A 174 13.12 -18.99 -10.85
N THR A 175 12.99 -19.74 -11.93
CA THR A 175 14.11 -20.48 -12.49
C THR A 175 14.20 -20.33 -13.99
N TYR A 176 15.41 -20.11 -14.49
CA TYR A 176 15.70 -20.04 -15.91
C TYR A 176 16.78 -21.04 -16.29
N GLY A 177 16.45 -21.93 -17.22
CA GLY A 177 17.39 -22.92 -17.72
C GLY A 177 16.70 -24.09 -18.41
N SER A 178 17.43 -25.19 -18.51
CA SER A 178 17.00 -26.46 -19.10
C SER A 178 16.68 -27.50 -18.03
N GLU A 179 16.26 -27.05 -16.83
CA GLU A 179 16.07 -27.92 -15.68
C GLU A 179 15.05 -29.03 -15.95
N THR A 180 15.43 -30.27 -15.60
CA THR A 180 14.51 -31.41 -15.56
C THR A 180 13.53 -31.27 -14.39
N PRO A 181 12.40 -31.99 -14.39
CA PRO A 181 11.47 -31.99 -13.26
C PRO A 181 12.14 -32.31 -11.91
N GLU A 182 13.12 -33.22 -11.90
CA GLU A 182 13.87 -33.57 -10.68
C GLU A 182 14.73 -32.40 -10.18
N GLN A 183 15.37 -31.66 -11.09
CA GLN A 183 16.16 -30.48 -10.72
C GLN A 183 15.28 -29.34 -10.22
N ILE A 184 14.07 -29.18 -10.76
CA ILE A 184 13.08 -28.24 -10.24
C ILE A 184 12.66 -28.63 -8.82
N GLU A 185 12.41 -29.90 -8.56
CA GLU A 185 12.05 -30.40 -7.22
C GLU A 185 13.17 -30.12 -6.20
N GLU A 186 14.43 -30.31 -6.57
CA GLU A 186 15.58 -29.95 -5.71
C GLU A 186 15.59 -28.45 -5.36
N GLN A 187 15.27 -27.58 -6.31
CA GLN A 187 15.18 -26.13 -6.06
C GLN A 187 13.97 -25.77 -5.17
N LEU A 188 12.84 -26.46 -5.32
CA LEU A 188 11.67 -26.27 -4.46
C LEU A 188 11.94 -26.72 -3.02
N ILE A 189 12.65 -27.83 -2.82
CA ILE A 189 13.09 -28.29 -1.51
C ILE A 189 14.08 -27.29 -0.88
N GLU A 190 15.02 -26.76 -1.66
CA GLU A 190 15.91 -25.70 -1.19
C GLU A 190 15.11 -24.47 -0.76
N LEU A 191 14.16 -24.02 -1.57
CA LEU A 191 13.29 -22.89 -1.27
C LEU A 191 12.53 -23.10 0.04
N ASP A 192 12.03 -24.31 0.30
CA ASP A 192 11.35 -24.66 1.56
C ASP A 192 12.27 -24.63 2.78
N SER A 193 13.56 -24.89 2.58
CA SER A 193 14.57 -24.86 3.65
C SER A 193 14.99 -23.44 4.05
N GLN A 194 14.68 -22.41 3.24
CA GLN A 194 15.03 -21.04 3.55
C GLN A 194 14.29 -20.56 4.81
N ILE A 195 15.00 -19.86 5.69
CA ILE A 195 14.39 -19.22 6.87
C ILE A 195 13.78 -17.91 6.40
N ILE A 196 12.49 -17.71 6.67
CA ILE A 196 11.81 -16.43 6.46
C ILE A 196 12.06 -15.58 7.71
N LYS A 197 12.80 -14.49 7.56
CA LYS A 197 13.06 -13.54 8.65
C LYS A 197 12.00 -12.44 8.63
N GLY A 198 11.42 -12.14 9.79
CA GLY A 198 10.50 -11.03 9.95
C GLY A 198 10.92 -10.06 11.05
#